data_AF-A0A963C1N1-F1
#
_entry.id   AF-A0A963C1N1-F1
#
_cell.length_a   1.000
_cell.length_b   1.000
_cell.length_c   1.000
_cell.angle_alpha   90.00
_cell.angle_beta   90.00
_cell.angle_gamma   90.00
#
_symmetry.space_group_name_H-M   'P 1'
#
loop_
_entity.id
_entity.type
_entity.pdbx_description
1 polymer ?
#
loop_
_entity_poly.entity_id
_entity_poly.type
_entity_poly.pdbx_seq_one_letter_code
_entity_poly.pdbx_strand_id
1 'polypeptide(L)'
;MAHSTGHPIWSSAFRPFYFLGALYAPLLAAVWLGAYLGIGEVPSVGTPLRLWHGHEMLFGFSAAIITGIVLTALPSWAGTEEIRGGRLVLLVVLWLAGRIAFWAAPWLPPLAPAIVDALLFPAVFLMVAPQLMRAANRLYLLLLPILLALAAANAVYHYGIFAANAALAGQGLRGAIYSIIVLYVLKGGVLTPIFTGNALREKGRGEQAPFNVELEMLAVGVVLLLAALDLAGAPSLWIGMAALICALVHGARAARWKGWRLPDVPLVFVMHLGFAWLVFAFALKAAAELTGIVPEAAWVHAFTVGSLGL
;
A
#
# COMPACT_ATOMS: atom_id res chain seq x y z
N MET A 1 36.35 -12.69 -2.55
CA MET A 1 34.94 -12.68 -2.13
C MET A 1 34.89 -12.36 -0.65
N ALA A 2 34.71 -11.10 -0.28
CA ALA A 2 34.61 -10.70 1.13
C ALA A 2 33.17 -10.95 1.59
N HIS A 3 32.96 -11.98 2.42
CA HIS A 3 31.70 -12.15 3.15
C HIS A 3 31.55 -10.93 4.08
N SER A 4 30.60 -10.05 3.80
CA SER A 4 30.27 -9.00 4.76
C SER A 4 29.66 -9.68 5.99
N THR A 5 30.37 -9.57 7.12
CA THR A 5 30.01 -10.07 8.44
C THR A 5 28.90 -9.22 9.06
N GLY A 6 27.77 -9.09 8.36
CA GLY A 6 26.58 -8.39 8.85
C GLY A 6 25.59 -9.37 9.47
N HIS A 7 24.96 -8.99 10.58
CA HIS A 7 23.89 -9.78 11.19
C HIS A 7 22.81 -10.15 10.14
N PRO A 8 22.25 -11.38 10.13
CA PRO A 8 21.33 -11.84 9.10
C PRO A 8 20.12 -10.92 8.86
N ILE A 9 19.68 -10.18 9.88
CA ILE A 9 18.57 -9.22 9.74
C ILE A 9 18.86 -8.13 8.68
N TRP A 10 20.13 -7.81 8.39
CA TRP A 10 20.52 -6.76 7.44
C TRP A 10 20.80 -7.27 6.02
N SER A 11 20.50 -8.55 5.75
CA SER A 11 20.80 -9.17 4.46
C SER A 11 19.74 -8.90 3.39
N SER A 12 18.52 -8.53 3.78
CA SER A 12 17.40 -8.28 2.87
C SER A 12 16.31 -7.47 3.57
N ALA A 13 15.65 -6.57 2.84
CA ALA A 13 14.75 -5.59 3.43
C ALA A 13 13.48 -6.19 4.04
N PHE A 14 12.95 -7.29 3.51
CA PHE A 14 11.76 -7.93 4.08
C PHE A 14 11.99 -8.36 5.54
N ARG A 15 13.22 -8.73 5.92
CA ARG A 15 13.53 -9.25 7.26
C ARG A 15 13.19 -8.25 8.37
N PRO A 16 13.80 -7.04 8.43
CA PRO A 16 13.47 -6.08 9.47
C PRO A 16 12.10 -5.47 9.26
N PHE A 17 11.72 -5.12 8.02
CA PHE A 17 10.47 -4.41 7.78
C PHE A 17 9.24 -5.27 8.02
N TYR A 18 9.24 -6.55 7.64
CA TYR A 18 8.09 -7.43 7.92
C TYR A 18 8.02 -7.79 9.38
N PHE A 19 9.16 -8.02 10.05
CA PHE A 19 9.20 -8.26 11.48
C PHE A 19 8.62 -7.06 12.25
N LEU A 20 9.11 -5.85 11.97
CA LEU A 20 8.62 -4.62 12.61
C LEU A 20 7.15 -4.36 12.25
N GLY A 21 6.76 -4.49 10.99
CA GLY A 21 5.37 -4.31 10.55
C GLY A 21 4.40 -5.29 11.20
N ALA A 22 4.78 -6.56 11.32
CA ALA A 22 3.97 -7.61 11.95
C ALA A 22 3.78 -7.40 13.46
N LEU A 23 4.75 -6.78 14.14
CA LEU A 23 4.60 -6.35 15.53
C LEU A 23 3.76 -5.07 15.64
N TYR A 24 3.94 -4.15 14.69
CA TYR A 24 3.36 -2.82 14.75
C TYR A 24 1.85 -2.81 14.50
N ALA A 25 1.36 -3.60 13.53
CA ALA A 25 -0.07 -3.63 13.20
C ALA A 25 -0.98 -4.08 14.37
N PRO A 26 -0.72 -5.20 15.07
CA PRO A 26 -1.52 -5.60 16.23
C PRO A 26 -1.45 -4.59 17.37
N LEU A 27 -0.27 -4.00 17.63
CA LEU A 27 -0.10 -2.95 18.63
C LEU A 27 -1.01 -1.74 18.31
N LEU A 28 -0.97 -1.26 17.07
CA LEU A 28 -1.81 -0.15 16.62
C LEU A 28 -3.30 -0.47 16.70
N ALA A 29 -3.70 -1.67 16.31
CA ALA A 29 -5.10 -2.11 16.39
C ALA A 29 -5.57 -2.13 17.86
N ALA A 30 -4.75 -2.64 18.77
CA ALA A 30 -5.05 -2.69 20.20
C ALA A 30 -5.15 -1.29 20.82
N VAL A 31 -4.19 -0.41 20.54
CA VAL A 31 -4.20 0.97 21.05
C VAL A 31 -5.39 1.76 20.48
N TRP A 32 -5.66 1.62 19.19
CA TRP A 32 -6.82 2.24 18.58
C TRP A 32 -8.13 1.75 19.19
N LEU A 33 -8.28 0.43 19.38
CA LEU A 33 -9.48 -0.15 19.99
C LEU A 33 -9.65 0.32 21.44
N GLY A 34 -8.56 0.36 22.21
CA GLY A 34 -8.58 0.89 23.58
C GLY A 34 -9.05 2.34 23.63
N ALA A 35 -8.55 3.18 22.72
CA ALA A 35 -8.98 4.57 22.63
C ALA A 35 -10.42 4.71 22.14
N TYR A 36 -10.85 3.88 21.18
CA TYR A 36 -12.23 3.85 20.69
C TYR A 36 -13.23 3.46 21.79
N LEU A 37 -12.84 2.55 22.69
CA LEU A 37 -13.65 2.12 23.83
C LEU A 37 -13.55 3.06 25.04
N GLY A 38 -12.73 4.12 24.98
CA GLY A 38 -12.53 5.06 26.09
C GLY A 38 -11.66 4.53 27.24
N ILE A 39 -10.88 3.46 27.02
CA ILE A 39 -9.98 2.87 28.02
C ILE A 39 -8.69 3.71 28.18
N GLY A 40 -8.34 4.50 27.17
CA GLY A 40 -7.19 5.41 27.19
C GLY A 40 -7.27 6.40 26.03
N GLU A 41 -6.24 7.24 25.89
CA GLU A 41 -6.13 8.20 24.80
C GLU A 41 -4.92 7.90 23.92
N VAL A 42 -5.01 8.22 22.64
CA VAL A 42 -3.85 8.21 21.75
C VAL A 42 -3.05 9.49 21.95
N PRO A 43 -1.71 9.44 21.99
CA PRO A 43 -0.91 10.64 22.10
C PRO A 43 -1.02 11.42 20.79
N SER A 44 -1.85 12.46 20.81
CA SER A 44 -2.16 13.24 19.63
C SER A 44 -2.41 14.70 20.00
N VAL A 45 -2.13 15.61 19.07
CA VAL A 45 -2.35 17.05 19.25
C VAL A 45 -3.65 17.41 18.53
N GLY A 46 -4.79 17.20 19.20
CA GLY A 46 -6.11 17.52 18.66
C GLY A 46 -6.48 16.75 17.38
N THR A 47 -5.81 15.64 17.09
CA THR A 47 -6.04 14.84 15.89
C THR A 47 -7.20 13.89 16.12
N PRO A 48 -8.25 13.89 15.27
CA PRO A 48 -9.33 12.92 15.36
C PRO A 48 -8.80 11.48 15.33
N LEU A 49 -9.31 10.61 16.22
CA LEU A 49 -8.83 9.23 16.39
C LEU A 49 -8.80 8.44 15.07
N ARG A 50 -9.76 8.65 14.16
CA ARG A 50 -9.79 8.01 12.84
C ARG A 50 -8.62 8.45 11.94
N LEU A 51 -8.24 9.73 12.00
CA LEU A 51 -7.12 10.27 11.23
C LEU A 51 -5.78 9.80 11.80
N TRP A 52 -5.67 9.69 13.12
CA TRP A 52 -4.49 9.11 13.78
C TRP A 52 -4.31 7.64 13.38
N HIS A 53 -5.39 6.86 13.44
CA HIS A 53 -5.40 5.44 13.06
C HIS A 53 -5.05 5.23 11.58
N GLY A 54 -5.74 5.96 10.70
CA GLY A 54 -5.53 5.83 9.26
C GLY A 54 -4.09 6.17 8.87
N HIS A 55 -3.50 7.19 9.49
CA HIS A 55 -2.10 7.52 9.27
C HIS A 55 -1.17 6.37 9.67
N GLU A 56 -1.32 5.84 10.88
CA GLU A 56 -0.41 4.79 11.36
C GLU A 56 -0.60 3.45 10.63
N MET A 57 -1.82 3.15 10.16
CA MET A 57 -2.05 2.01 9.27
C MET A 57 -1.34 2.18 7.92
N LEU A 58 -1.41 3.36 7.30
CA LEU A 58 -0.88 3.57 5.94
C LEU A 58 0.63 3.90 5.93
N PHE A 59 1.05 4.86 6.73
CA PHE A 59 2.43 5.34 6.77
C PHE A 59 3.31 4.57 7.76
N GLY A 60 2.69 3.82 8.67
CA GLY A 60 3.41 2.97 9.62
C GLY A 60 3.47 1.54 9.14
N PHE A 61 2.34 0.85 9.26
CA PHE A 61 2.25 -0.56 8.87
C PHE A 61 2.44 -0.74 7.36
N SER A 62 1.60 -0.15 6.50
CA SER A 62 1.70 -0.40 5.06
C SER A 62 3.01 0.09 4.48
N ALA A 63 3.56 1.23 4.92
CA ALA A 63 4.87 1.70 4.47
C ALA A 63 6.01 0.73 4.81
N ALA A 64 5.97 0.07 5.97
CA ALA A 64 6.94 -0.97 6.31
C ALA A 64 6.85 -2.13 5.32
N ILE A 65 5.64 -2.67 5.09
CA ILE A 65 5.43 -3.80 4.17
C ILE A 65 5.81 -3.42 2.73
N ILE A 66 5.39 -2.24 2.25
CA ILE A 66 5.72 -1.73 0.92
C ILE A 66 7.23 -1.56 0.75
N THR A 67 7.91 -0.97 1.73
CA THR A 67 9.38 -0.81 1.68
C THR A 67 10.07 -2.17 1.66
N GLY A 68 9.62 -3.11 2.51
CA GLY A 68 10.13 -4.48 2.57
C GLY A 68 9.99 -5.21 1.23
N ILE A 69 8.79 -5.23 0.63
CA ILE A 69 8.56 -5.94 -0.64
C ILE A 69 9.29 -5.26 -1.80
N VAL A 70 9.23 -3.93 -1.90
CA VAL A 70 9.87 -3.20 -3.00
C VAL A 70 11.36 -3.47 -3.01
N LEU A 71 12.04 -3.31 -1.86
CA LEU A 71 13.49 -3.46 -1.82
C LEU A 71 13.98 -4.90 -1.91
N THR A 72 13.13 -5.88 -1.56
CA THR A 72 13.46 -7.30 -1.66
C THR A 72 13.18 -7.86 -3.06
N ALA A 73 12.08 -7.46 -3.68
CA ALA A 73 11.63 -8.03 -4.93
C ALA A 73 12.16 -7.28 -6.17
N LEU A 74 12.46 -5.98 -6.03
CA LEU A 74 13.00 -5.19 -7.13
C LEU A 74 14.31 -5.76 -7.71
N PRO A 75 15.29 -6.22 -6.91
CA PRO A 75 16.52 -6.83 -7.43
C PRO A 75 16.27 -7.99 -8.39
N SER A 76 15.35 -8.90 -8.05
CA SER A 76 15.06 -10.07 -8.88
C SER A 76 14.27 -9.73 -10.14
N TRP A 77 13.40 -8.72 -10.10
CA TRP A 77 12.59 -8.31 -11.26
C TRP A 77 13.35 -7.39 -12.21
N ALA A 78 14.02 -6.37 -11.68
CA ALA A 78 14.66 -5.32 -12.45
C ALA A 78 16.16 -5.60 -12.71
N GLY A 79 16.71 -6.68 -12.16
CA GLY A 79 18.14 -7.00 -12.26
C GLY A 79 19.02 -5.97 -11.56
N THR A 80 18.52 -5.36 -10.48
CA THR A 80 19.22 -4.31 -9.72
C THR A 80 19.93 -4.89 -8.51
N GLU A 81 20.80 -4.11 -7.89
CA GLU A 81 21.46 -4.52 -6.66
C GLU A 81 20.50 -4.47 -5.48
N GLU A 82 20.62 -5.44 -4.56
CA GLU A 82 19.84 -5.43 -3.34
C GLU A 82 20.38 -4.42 -2.33
N ILE A 83 19.47 -3.67 -1.68
CA ILE A 83 19.83 -2.76 -0.60
C ILE A 83 20.03 -3.55 0.69
N ARG A 84 21.27 -3.62 1.17
CA ARG A 84 21.68 -4.39 2.35
C ARG A 84 22.55 -3.55 3.31
N GLY A 85 22.80 -4.07 4.50
CA GLY A 85 23.74 -3.49 5.47
C GLY A 85 23.38 -2.07 5.90
N GLY A 86 24.35 -1.16 5.96
CA GLY A 86 24.16 0.20 6.49
C GLY A 86 23.07 1.03 5.77
N ARG A 87 22.88 0.84 4.45
CA ARG A 87 21.81 1.50 3.71
C ARG A 87 20.42 1.04 4.16
N LEU A 88 20.30 -0.26 4.47
CA LEU A 88 19.06 -0.83 5.01
C LEU A 88 18.82 -0.37 6.46
N VAL A 89 19.89 -0.31 7.28
CA VAL A 89 19.81 0.24 8.65
C VAL A 89 19.27 1.67 8.63
N LEU A 90 19.78 2.52 7.74
CA LEU A 90 19.28 3.89 7.59
C LEU A 90 17.76 3.94 7.35
N LEU A 91 17.24 3.14 6.42
CA LEU A 91 15.81 3.12 6.12
C LEU A 91 14.97 2.65 7.31
N VAL A 92 15.45 1.64 8.05
CA VAL A 92 14.77 1.14 9.26
C VAL A 92 14.78 2.20 10.36
N VAL A 93 15.90 2.91 10.55
CA VAL A 93 16.01 4.01 11.51
C VAL A 93 15.08 5.16 11.12
N LEU A 94 14.99 5.53 9.85
CA LEU A 94 14.06 6.56 9.38
C LEU A 94 12.60 6.17 9.65
N TRP A 95 12.23 4.91 9.37
CA TRP A 95 10.89 4.41 9.69
C TRP A 95 10.60 4.45 11.20
N LEU A 96 11.51 3.92 12.03
CA LEU A 96 11.38 3.92 13.49
C LEU A 96 11.30 5.35 14.04
N ALA A 97 12.15 6.26 13.55
CA ALA A 97 12.15 7.65 13.95
C ALA A 97 10.83 8.33 13.61
N GLY A 98 10.25 8.07 12.43
CA GLY A 98 8.93 8.57 12.04
C GLY A 98 7.83 8.11 13.01
N ARG A 99 7.81 6.81 13.35
CA ARG A 99 6.86 6.27 14.32
C ARG A 99 7.04 6.90 15.69
N ILE A 100 8.26 6.94 16.22
CA ILE A 100 8.54 7.54 17.52
C ILE A 100 8.13 9.02 17.53
N ALA A 101 8.47 9.77 16.47
CA ALA A 101 8.13 11.19 16.38
C ALA A 101 6.61 11.42 16.28
N PHE A 102 5.88 10.56 15.56
CA PHE A 102 4.42 10.64 15.46
C PHE A 102 3.74 10.40 16.81
N TRP A 103 4.16 9.37 17.54
CA TRP A 103 3.63 9.09 18.88
C TRP A 103 4.07 10.12 19.90
N ALA A 104 5.27 10.68 19.72
CA ALA A 104 5.79 11.72 20.58
C ALA A 104 5.31 13.13 20.21
N ALA A 105 4.39 13.27 19.24
CA ALA A 105 3.95 14.56 18.72
C ALA A 105 3.52 15.57 19.79
N PRO A 106 2.84 15.19 20.90
CA PRO A 106 2.49 16.13 21.97
C PRO A 106 3.69 16.75 22.70
N TRP A 107 4.87 16.12 22.65
CA TRP A 107 6.06 16.55 23.38
C TRP A 107 7.18 17.08 22.47
N LEU A 108 6.94 17.17 21.16
CA LEU A 108 7.90 17.64 20.18
C LEU A 108 7.51 19.00 19.61
N PRO A 109 8.46 19.78 19.06
CA PRO A 109 8.14 20.98 18.31
C PRO A 109 7.13 20.68 17.18
N PRO A 110 6.16 21.56 16.88
CA PRO A 110 5.02 21.24 16.01
C PRO A 110 5.35 20.65 14.63
N LEU A 111 6.47 21.03 14.02
CA LEU A 111 6.87 20.55 12.70
C LEU A 111 7.77 19.30 12.75
N ALA A 112 8.33 18.96 13.90
CA ALA A 112 9.29 17.86 14.00
C ALA A 112 8.69 16.49 13.64
N PRO A 113 7.50 16.09 14.13
CA PRO A 113 6.86 14.84 13.72
C PRO A 113 6.65 14.78 12.21
N ALA A 114 6.13 15.85 11.60
CA ALA A 114 5.87 15.93 10.18
C ALA A 114 7.14 15.76 9.33
N ILE A 115 8.21 16.47 9.71
CA ILE A 115 9.48 16.41 8.97
C ILE A 115 10.06 15.01 9.04
N VAL A 116 10.18 14.43 10.24
CA VAL A 116 10.82 13.12 10.43
C VAL A 116 10.01 12.01 9.75
N ASP A 117 8.69 12.05 9.92
CA ASP A 117 7.79 11.05 9.37
C ASP A 117 7.73 11.05 7.83
N ALA A 118 7.93 12.20 7.19
CA ALA A 118 7.93 12.33 5.75
C ALA A 118 9.20 11.78 5.05
N LEU A 119 10.28 11.44 5.78
CA LEU A 119 11.58 11.13 5.18
C LEU A 119 11.69 9.77 4.49
N LEU A 120 10.88 8.78 4.89
CA LEU A 120 11.06 7.40 4.44
C LEU A 120 10.91 7.24 2.92
N PHE A 121 9.78 7.68 2.36
CA PHE A 121 9.52 7.51 0.92
C PHE A 121 10.49 8.28 0.02
N PRO A 122 10.86 9.54 0.31
CA PRO A 122 11.96 10.22 -0.37
C PRO A 122 13.29 9.46 -0.29
N ALA A 123 13.64 8.91 0.88
CA ALA A 123 14.87 8.13 1.03
C ALA A 123 14.83 6.84 0.17
N VAL A 124 13.71 6.12 0.19
CA VAL A 124 13.51 4.94 -0.69
C VAL A 124 13.61 5.35 -2.15
N PHE A 125 12.93 6.42 -2.57
CA PHE A 125 12.98 6.96 -3.93
C PHE A 125 14.41 7.24 -4.38
N LEU A 126 15.19 7.98 -3.59
CA LEU A 126 16.57 8.35 -3.91
C LEU A 126 17.48 7.12 -4.03
N MET A 127 17.19 6.06 -3.27
CA MET A 127 17.98 4.82 -3.33
C MET A 127 17.62 3.93 -4.52
N VAL A 128 16.37 3.90 -4.98
CA VAL A 128 15.92 3.03 -6.08
C VAL A 128 15.94 3.72 -7.44
N ALA A 129 15.73 5.04 -7.51
CA ALA A 129 15.60 5.76 -8.79
C ALA A 129 16.81 5.60 -9.71
N PRO A 130 18.08 5.73 -9.26
CA PRO A 130 19.23 5.55 -10.14
C PRO A 130 19.32 4.12 -10.70
N GLN A 131 18.90 3.12 -9.93
CA GLN A 131 18.91 1.71 -10.35
C GLN A 131 17.83 1.46 -11.40
N LEU A 132 16.62 1.98 -11.17
CA LEU A 132 15.49 1.86 -12.08
C LEU A 132 15.71 2.60 -13.41
N MET A 133 16.40 3.74 -13.40
CA MET A 133 16.74 4.47 -14.63
C MET A 133 17.65 3.66 -15.56
N ARG A 134 18.43 2.72 -15.00
CA ARG A 134 19.33 1.81 -15.73
C ARG A 134 18.69 0.47 -16.07
N ALA A 135 17.51 0.16 -15.52
CA ALA A 135 16.83 -1.09 -15.78
C ALA A 135 16.36 -1.15 -17.25
N ALA A 136 16.55 -2.31 -17.90
CA ALA A 136 16.20 -2.50 -19.31
C ALA A 136 14.68 -2.35 -19.54
N ASN A 137 13.86 -2.87 -18.62
CA ASN A 137 12.42 -2.73 -18.69
C ASN A 137 11.96 -1.41 -18.05
N ARG A 138 11.54 -0.47 -18.89
CA ARG A 138 11.06 0.87 -18.48
C ARG A 138 9.80 0.83 -17.61
N LEU A 139 9.03 -0.25 -17.62
CA LEU A 139 7.83 -0.38 -16.78
C LEU A 139 8.15 -0.36 -15.27
N TYR A 140 9.39 -0.63 -14.87
CA TYR A 140 9.78 -0.49 -13.46
C TYR A 140 9.83 0.97 -12.99
N LEU A 141 9.94 1.94 -13.92
CA LEU A 141 9.88 3.37 -13.58
C LEU A 141 8.53 3.80 -13.01
N LEU A 142 7.45 3.04 -13.27
CA LEU A 142 6.13 3.31 -12.70
C LEU A 142 6.08 3.23 -11.17
N LEU A 143 7.09 2.64 -10.53
CA LEU A 143 7.22 2.68 -9.07
C LEU A 143 7.55 4.10 -8.55
N LEU A 144 8.33 4.87 -9.29
CA LEU A 144 8.78 6.21 -8.87
C LEU A 144 7.64 7.20 -8.61
N PRO A 145 6.67 7.41 -9.52
CA PRO A 145 5.56 8.31 -9.25
C PRO A 145 4.70 7.84 -8.07
N ILE A 146 4.60 6.53 -7.82
CA ILE A 146 3.86 5.99 -6.66
C ILE A 146 4.56 6.36 -5.35
N LEU A 147 5.89 6.23 -5.27
CA LEU A 147 6.65 6.65 -4.10
C LEU A 147 6.52 8.15 -3.84
N LEU A 148 6.53 8.96 -4.89
CA LEU A 148 6.31 10.41 -4.79
C LEU A 148 4.87 10.73 -4.37
N ALA A 149 3.87 10.01 -4.87
CA ALA A 149 2.47 10.18 -4.48
C ALA A 149 2.25 9.82 -3.00
N LEU A 150 2.90 8.76 -2.50
CA LEU A 150 2.89 8.42 -1.07
C LEU A 150 3.57 9.50 -0.22
N ALA A 151 4.72 10.02 -0.66
CA ALA A 151 5.39 11.12 0.04
C ALA A 151 4.52 12.39 0.07
N ALA A 152 3.90 12.75 -1.05
CA ALA A 152 2.99 13.89 -1.15
C ALA A 152 1.73 13.71 -0.30
N ALA A 153 1.13 12.51 -0.31
CA ALA A 153 -0.01 12.17 0.52
C ALA A 153 0.32 12.32 2.02
N ASN A 154 1.53 11.91 2.44
CA ASN A 154 1.96 12.10 3.83
C ASN A 154 2.13 13.58 4.16
N ALA A 155 2.76 14.35 3.27
CA ALA A 155 2.93 15.78 3.45
C ALA A 155 1.58 16.52 3.54
N VAL A 156 0.60 16.16 2.71
CA VAL A 156 -0.77 16.70 2.76
C VAL A 156 -1.46 16.34 4.08
N TYR A 157 -1.28 15.11 4.57
CA TYR A 157 -1.79 14.71 5.88
C TYR A 157 -1.25 15.62 6.99
N HIS A 158 0.07 15.71 7.11
CA HIS A 158 0.73 16.50 8.16
C HIS A 158 0.39 17.99 8.05
N TYR A 159 0.34 18.52 6.84
CA TYR A 159 -0.10 19.90 6.61
C TYR A 159 -1.57 20.11 7.04
N GLY A 160 -2.45 19.15 6.74
CA GLY A 160 -3.84 19.17 7.20
C GLY A 160 -3.96 19.17 8.73
N ILE A 161 -3.17 18.35 9.43
CA ILE A 161 -3.12 18.35 10.90
C ILE A 161 -2.60 19.69 11.43
N PHE A 162 -1.49 20.20 10.88
CA PHE A 162 -0.92 21.48 11.28
C PHE A 162 -1.88 22.66 11.07
N ALA A 163 -2.63 22.65 9.96
CA ALA A 163 -3.64 23.66 9.63
C ALA A 163 -4.99 23.45 10.35
N ALA A 164 -5.09 22.47 11.26
CA ALA A 164 -6.35 22.05 11.90
C ALA A 164 -7.49 21.75 10.90
N ASN A 165 -7.13 21.28 9.70
CA ASN A 165 -8.04 20.96 8.61
C ASN A 165 -8.15 19.44 8.46
N ALA A 166 -9.10 18.85 9.19
CA ALA A 166 -9.36 17.41 9.18
C ALA A 166 -9.75 16.86 7.80
N ALA A 167 -10.44 17.68 6.98
CA ALA A 167 -10.82 17.27 5.62
C ALA A 167 -9.58 17.13 4.73
N LEU A 168 -8.64 18.08 4.80
CA LEU A 168 -7.39 18.03 4.06
C LEU A 168 -6.50 16.86 4.54
N ALA A 169 -6.44 16.61 5.85
CA ALA A 169 -5.75 15.44 6.37
C ALA A 169 -6.37 14.13 5.86
N GLY A 170 -7.71 14.06 5.81
CA GLY A 170 -8.44 12.95 5.22
C GLY A 170 -8.14 12.76 3.72
N GLN A 171 -7.99 13.83 2.95
CA GLN A 171 -7.56 13.77 1.55
C GLN A 171 -6.13 13.19 1.42
N GLY A 172 -5.22 13.54 2.33
CA GLY A 172 -3.90 12.92 2.41
C GLY A 172 -3.99 11.40 2.58
N LEU A 173 -4.80 10.92 3.53
CA LEU A 173 -5.02 9.47 3.72
C LEU A 173 -5.65 8.82 2.48
N ARG A 174 -6.63 9.46 1.85
CA ARG A 174 -7.27 8.95 0.63
C ARG A 174 -6.26 8.85 -0.52
N GLY A 175 -5.41 9.85 -0.70
CA GLY A 175 -4.34 9.86 -1.70
C GLY A 175 -3.35 8.71 -1.48
N ALA A 176 -3.01 8.42 -0.23
CA ALA A 176 -2.17 7.27 0.12
C ALA A 176 -2.87 5.94 -0.23
N ILE A 177 -4.16 5.77 0.12
CA ILE A 177 -4.93 4.57 -0.22
C ILE A 177 -4.90 4.32 -1.73
N TYR A 178 -5.21 5.31 -2.57
CA TYR A 178 -5.15 5.14 -4.03
C TYR A 178 -3.75 4.84 -4.55
N SER A 179 -2.73 5.46 -3.98
CA SER A 179 -1.33 5.18 -4.35
C SER A 179 -0.98 3.71 -4.08
N ILE A 180 -1.44 3.16 -2.95
CA ILE A 180 -1.26 1.75 -2.62
C ILE A 180 -2.11 0.84 -3.52
N ILE A 181 -3.37 1.21 -3.83
CA ILE A 181 -4.21 0.46 -4.78
C ILE A 181 -3.51 0.37 -6.15
N VAL A 182 -2.98 1.47 -6.66
CA VAL A 182 -2.24 1.50 -7.93
C VAL A 182 -1.01 0.59 -7.87
N LEU A 183 -0.25 0.64 -6.78
CA LEU A 183 0.88 -0.27 -6.57
C LEU A 183 0.44 -1.75 -6.58
N TYR A 184 -0.64 -2.06 -5.86
CA TYR A 184 -1.22 -3.40 -5.73
C TYR A 184 -1.68 -3.93 -7.09
N VAL A 185 -2.42 -3.12 -7.86
CA VAL A 185 -2.92 -3.46 -9.19
C VAL A 185 -1.80 -3.70 -10.19
N LEU A 186 -0.76 -2.87 -10.16
CA LEU A 186 0.40 -2.98 -11.05
C LEU A 186 1.28 -4.18 -10.71
N LYS A 187 1.68 -4.32 -9.45
CA LYS A 187 2.66 -5.36 -9.05
C LYS A 187 1.97 -6.66 -8.69
N GLY A 188 0.96 -6.63 -7.83
CA GLY A 188 0.15 -7.80 -7.50
C GLY A 188 -0.50 -8.41 -8.74
N GLY A 189 -0.96 -7.58 -9.68
CA GLY A 189 -1.63 -8.08 -10.88
C GLY A 189 -0.70 -8.63 -11.96
N VAL A 190 0.61 -8.40 -11.86
CA VAL A 190 1.63 -9.10 -12.65
C VAL A 190 2.05 -10.41 -11.96
N LEU A 191 2.23 -10.37 -10.64
CA LEU A 191 2.75 -11.52 -9.89
C LEU A 191 1.72 -12.63 -9.72
N THR A 192 0.47 -12.27 -9.38
CA THR A 192 -0.61 -13.24 -9.17
C THR A 192 -0.79 -14.18 -10.36
N PRO A 193 -0.93 -13.70 -11.61
CA PRO A 193 -1.02 -14.60 -12.75
C PRO A 193 0.24 -15.43 -13.00
N ILE A 194 1.44 -14.92 -12.70
CA ILE A 194 2.69 -15.69 -12.84
C ILE A 194 2.71 -16.88 -11.85
N PHE A 195 2.49 -16.62 -10.56
CA PHE A 195 2.43 -17.68 -9.54
C PHE A 195 1.29 -18.67 -9.81
N THR A 196 0.14 -18.16 -10.24
CA THR A 196 -1.01 -19.01 -10.62
C THR A 196 -0.67 -19.89 -11.82
N GLY A 197 -0.03 -19.33 -12.85
CA GLY A 197 0.40 -20.07 -14.04
C GLY A 197 1.41 -21.17 -13.72
N ASN A 198 2.40 -20.87 -12.88
CA ASN A 198 3.39 -21.85 -12.43
C ASN A 198 2.71 -23.01 -11.68
N ALA A 199 1.81 -22.71 -10.73
CA ALA A 199 1.08 -23.72 -9.98
C ALA A 199 0.10 -24.53 -10.86
N LEU A 200 -0.54 -23.90 -11.85
CA LEU A 200 -1.42 -24.59 -12.80
C LEU A 200 -0.65 -25.64 -13.61
N ARG A 201 0.55 -25.27 -14.09
CA ARG A 201 1.44 -26.17 -14.83
C ARG A 201 1.97 -27.29 -13.96
N GLU A 202 2.44 -26.98 -12.76
CA GLU A 202 2.94 -27.96 -11.78
C GLU A 202 1.88 -29.00 -11.41
N LYS A 203 0.61 -28.57 -11.24
CA LYS A 203 -0.50 -29.46 -10.91
C LYS A 203 -1.18 -30.10 -12.12
N GLY A 204 -0.76 -29.79 -13.35
CA GLY A 204 -1.41 -30.27 -14.58
C GLY A 204 -2.86 -29.79 -14.76
N ARG A 205 -3.22 -28.62 -14.22
CA ARG A 205 -4.61 -28.08 -14.21
C ARG A 205 -4.84 -26.94 -15.21
N GLY A 206 -3.82 -26.60 -15.99
CA GLY A 206 -3.89 -25.63 -17.07
C GLY A 206 -2.58 -24.88 -17.29
N GLU A 207 -2.67 -23.81 -18.07
CA GLU A 207 -1.57 -22.93 -18.42
C GLU A 207 -1.75 -21.53 -17.86
N GLN A 208 -0.66 -20.76 -17.82
CA GLN A 208 -0.68 -19.36 -17.45
C GLN A 208 -1.61 -18.56 -18.38
N ALA A 209 -2.41 -17.67 -17.80
CA ALA A 209 -3.22 -16.75 -18.57
C ALA A 209 -2.34 -15.82 -19.42
N PRO A 210 -2.62 -15.64 -20.73
CA PRO A 210 -1.81 -14.78 -21.58
C PRO A 210 -1.91 -13.31 -21.14
N PHE A 211 -0.76 -12.64 -21.14
CA PHE A 211 -0.67 -11.22 -20.83
C PHE A 211 -1.45 -10.41 -21.88
N ASN A 212 -2.41 -9.60 -21.43
CA ASN A 212 -3.22 -8.75 -22.30
C ASN A 212 -2.94 -7.28 -21.98
N VAL A 213 -2.11 -6.64 -22.80
CA VAL A 213 -1.64 -5.27 -22.56
C VAL A 213 -2.81 -4.28 -22.42
N GLU A 214 -3.85 -4.42 -23.24
CA GLU A 214 -5.02 -3.52 -23.23
C GLU A 214 -5.78 -3.61 -21.90
N LEU A 215 -6.04 -4.84 -21.42
CA LEU A 215 -6.71 -5.03 -20.14
C LEU A 215 -5.85 -4.54 -18.97
N GLU A 216 -4.54 -4.73 -19.04
CA GLU A 216 -3.60 -4.27 -18.00
C GLU A 216 -3.55 -2.74 -17.93
N MET A 217 -3.51 -2.06 -19.08
CA MET A 217 -3.60 -0.59 -19.16
C MET A 217 -4.96 -0.10 -18.69
N LEU A 218 -6.05 -0.75 -19.11
CA LEU A 218 -7.40 -0.40 -18.67
C LEU A 218 -7.54 -0.54 -17.16
N ALA A 219 -7.06 -1.64 -16.57
CA ALA A 219 -7.12 -1.90 -15.13
C ALA A 219 -6.41 -0.82 -14.30
N VAL A 220 -5.28 -0.29 -14.78
CA VAL A 220 -4.60 0.83 -14.13
C VAL A 220 -5.34 2.15 -14.40
N GLY A 221 -5.76 2.38 -15.64
CA GLY A 221 -6.42 3.61 -16.07
C GLY A 221 -7.73 3.88 -15.32
N VAL A 222 -8.55 2.87 -15.10
CA VAL A 222 -9.83 3.03 -14.36
C VAL A 222 -9.62 3.37 -12.89
N VAL A 223 -8.57 2.83 -12.26
CA VAL A 223 -8.19 3.19 -10.88
C VAL A 223 -7.67 4.61 -10.81
N LEU A 224 -6.85 5.04 -11.78
CA LEU A 224 -6.38 6.42 -11.84
C LEU A 224 -7.52 7.42 -12.07
N LEU A 225 -8.48 7.07 -12.93
CA LEU A 225 -9.70 7.86 -13.14
C LEU A 225 -10.52 7.95 -11.84
N LEU A 226 -10.75 6.82 -11.16
CA LEU A 226 -11.43 6.79 -9.88
C LEU A 226 -10.73 7.66 -8.84
N ALA A 227 -9.41 7.54 -8.71
CA ALA A 227 -8.61 8.34 -7.80
C ALA A 227 -8.72 9.83 -8.11
N ALA A 228 -8.65 10.21 -9.39
CA ALA A 228 -8.78 11.60 -9.82
C ALA A 228 -10.17 12.18 -9.50
N LEU A 229 -11.25 11.44 -9.79
CA LEU A 229 -12.62 11.87 -9.50
C LEU A 229 -12.85 12.01 -7.98
N ASP A 230 -12.42 11.02 -7.20
CA ASP A 230 -12.61 11.00 -5.75
C ASP A 230 -11.81 12.12 -5.06
N LEU A 231 -10.54 12.29 -5.42
CA LEU A 231 -9.69 13.32 -4.82
C LEU A 231 -10.07 14.74 -5.27
N ALA A 232 -10.65 14.91 -6.46
CA ALA A 232 -11.18 16.19 -6.92
C ALA A 232 -12.54 16.54 -6.30
N GLY A 233 -13.15 15.63 -5.53
CA GLY A 233 -14.49 15.83 -4.97
C GLY A 233 -15.57 15.90 -6.06
N ALA A 234 -15.44 15.09 -7.12
CA ALA A 234 -16.45 15.00 -8.16
C ALA A 234 -17.81 14.54 -7.59
N PRO A 235 -18.93 14.79 -8.28
CA PRO A 235 -20.24 14.31 -7.82
C PRO A 235 -20.26 12.79 -7.61
N SER A 236 -20.91 12.32 -6.54
CA SER A 236 -20.92 10.90 -6.13
C SER A 236 -21.35 9.94 -7.23
N LEU A 237 -22.24 10.35 -8.14
CA LEU A 237 -22.59 9.54 -9.31
C LEU A 237 -21.36 9.15 -10.15
N TRP A 238 -20.47 10.10 -10.43
CA TRP A 238 -19.27 9.86 -11.24
C TRP A 238 -18.26 8.97 -10.52
N ILE A 239 -18.05 9.22 -9.23
CA ILE A 239 -17.15 8.41 -8.39
C ILE A 239 -17.69 6.98 -8.30
N GLY A 240 -18.98 6.83 -8.04
CA GLY A 240 -19.66 5.54 -7.94
C GLY A 240 -19.62 4.74 -9.24
N MET A 241 -19.86 5.39 -10.38
CA MET A 241 -19.75 4.74 -11.69
C MET A 241 -18.31 4.32 -12.01
N ALA A 242 -17.31 5.15 -11.71
CA ALA A 242 -15.91 4.79 -11.88
C ALA A 242 -15.49 3.61 -10.97
N ALA A 243 -16.00 3.58 -9.73
CA ALA A 243 -15.78 2.47 -8.81
C ALA A 243 -16.45 1.17 -9.31
N LEU A 244 -17.65 1.25 -9.87
CA LEU A 244 -18.32 0.10 -10.46
C LEU A 244 -17.53 -0.44 -11.66
N ILE A 245 -17.03 0.44 -12.52
CA ILE A 245 -16.16 0.06 -13.64
C ILE A 245 -14.89 -0.62 -13.12
N CYS A 246 -14.26 -0.11 -12.06
CA CYS A 246 -13.13 -0.77 -11.42
C CYS A 246 -13.49 -2.19 -10.97
N ALA A 247 -14.62 -2.37 -10.27
CA ALA A 247 -15.06 -3.70 -9.83
C ALA A 247 -15.23 -4.68 -11.00
N LEU A 248 -15.86 -4.24 -12.10
CA LEU A 248 -16.08 -5.06 -13.29
C LEU A 248 -14.77 -5.41 -14.00
N VAL A 249 -13.91 -4.42 -14.25
CA VAL A 249 -12.61 -4.62 -14.93
C VAL A 249 -11.70 -5.51 -14.11
N HIS A 250 -11.57 -5.27 -12.80
CA HIS A 250 -10.74 -6.10 -11.93
C HIS A 250 -11.32 -7.50 -11.70
N GLY A 251 -12.64 -7.64 -11.66
CA GLY A 251 -13.30 -8.95 -11.62
C GLY A 251 -13.00 -9.76 -12.88
N ALA A 252 -13.17 -9.17 -14.06
CA ALA A 252 -12.85 -9.81 -15.33
C ALA A 252 -11.35 -10.15 -15.44
N ARG A 253 -10.47 -9.24 -15.02
CA ARG A 253 -9.01 -9.45 -15.01
C ARG A 253 -8.61 -10.60 -14.10
N ALA A 254 -9.07 -10.61 -12.85
CA ALA A 254 -8.78 -11.67 -11.89
C ALA A 254 -9.35 -13.02 -12.36
N ALA A 255 -10.54 -13.02 -12.98
CA ALA A 255 -11.15 -14.24 -13.47
C ALA A 255 -10.30 -14.92 -14.56
N ARG A 256 -9.63 -14.16 -15.43
CA ARG A 256 -8.78 -14.73 -16.49
C ARG A 256 -7.62 -15.55 -15.94
N TRP A 257 -7.19 -15.31 -14.71
CA TRP A 257 -6.07 -16.01 -14.08
C TRP A 257 -6.44 -17.42 -13.59
N LYS A 258 -7.75 -17.77 -13.52
CA LYS A 258 -8.24 -19.11 -13.18
C LYS A 258 -7.81 -19.62 -11.80
N GLY A 259 -7.69 -18.74 -10.81
CA GLY A 259 -7.27 -19.07 -9.45
C GLY A 259 -8.13 -20.13 -8.75
N TRP A 260 -9.43 -20.20 -9.07
CA TRP A 260 -10.36 -21.18 -8.52
C TRP A 260 -10.01 -22.65 -8.85
N ARG A 261 -9.09 -22.91 -9.77
CA ARG A 261 -8.58 -24.26 -10.08
C ARG A 261 -7.51 -24.75 -9.10
N LEU A 262 -7.04 -23.87 -8.20
CA LEU A 262 -5.95 -24.13 -7.26
C LEU A 262 -6.32 -23.76 -5.80
N PRO A 263 -7.48 -24.19 -5.27
CA PRO A 263 -7.87 -23.86 -3.89
C PRO A 263 -6.95 -24.50 -2.84
N ASP A 264 -6.25 -25.56 -3.22
CA ASP A 264 -5.32 -26.36 -2.41
C ASP A 264 -3.88 -25.83 -2.40
N VAL A 265 -3.58 -24.74 -3.12
CA VAL A 265 -2.25 -24.10 -3.12
C VAL A 265 -2.32 -22.83 -2.27
N PRO A 266 -1.88 -22.84 -0.99
CA PRO A 266 -2.17 -21.76 -0.04
C PRO A 266 -1.69 -20.38 -0.49
N LEU A 267 -0.50 -20.30 -1.08
CA LEU A 267 0.05 -19.05 -1.60
C LEU A 267 -0.85 -18.45 -2.69
N VAL A 268 -1.26 -19.27 -3.66
CA VAL A 268 -2.13 -18.82 -4.76
C VAL A 268 -3.51 -18.46 -4.22
N PHE A 269 -4.07 -19.27 -3.31
CA PHE A 269 -5.36 -18.99 -2.69
C PHE A 269 -5.41 -17.61 -2.04
N VAL A 270 -4.43 -17.27 -1.19
CA VAL A 270 -4.38 -15.97 -0.50
C VAL A 270 -4.24 -14.82 -1.50
N MET A 271 -3.42 -14.96 -2.55
CA MET A 271 -3.29 -13.92 -3.59
C MET A 271 -4.62 -13.66 -4.32
N HIS A 272 -5.37 -14.71 -4.68
CA HIS A 272 -6.68 -14.54 -5.32
C HIS A 272 -7.72 -13.99 -4.35
N LEU A 273 -7.68 -14.39 -3.08
CA LEU A 273 -8.55 -13.83 -2.05
C LEU A 273 -8.29 -12.33 -1.85
N GLY A 274 -7.02 -11.90 -1.86
CA GLY A 274 -6.65 -10.49 -1.83
C GLY A 274 -7.22 -9.69 -3.01
N PHE A 275 -7.19 -10.24 -4.23
CA PHE A 275 -7.84 -9.63 -5.40
C PHE A 275 -9.37 -9.67 -5.34
N ALA A 276 -9.97 -10.71 -4.75
CA ALA A 276 -11.41 -10.73 -4.50
C ALA A 276 -11.83 -9.62 -3.54
N TRP A 277 -11.04 -9.36 -2.49
CA TRP A 277 -11.23 -8.22 -1.59
C TRP A 277 -11.04 -6.87 -2.28
N LEU A 278 -10.11 -6.75 -3.23
CA LEU A 278 -9.97 -5.55 -4.05
C LEU A 278 -11.24 -5.27 -4.85
N VAL A 279 -11.77 -6.28 -5.55
CA VAL A 279 -13.01 -6.17 -6.32
C VAL A 279 -14.19 -5.82 -5.41
N PHE A 280 -14.27 -6.46 -4.24
CA PHE A 280 -15.29 -6.18 -3.25
C PHE A 280 -15.19 -4.76 -2.69
N ALA A 281 -13.98 -4.24 -2.45
CA ALA A 281 -13.76 -2.86 -2.03
C ALA A 281 -14.29 -1.88 -3.08
N PHE A 282 -14.02 -2.10 -4.37
CA PHE A 282 -14.58 -1.26 -5.43
C PHE A 282 -16.12 -1.34 -5.50
N ALA A 283 -16.69 -2.53 -5.33
CA ALA A 283 -18.15 -2.70 -5.28
C ALA A 283 -18.76 -1.97 -4.08
N LEU A 284 -18.13 -2.03 -2.91
CA LEU A 284 -18.56 -1.29 -1.72
C LEU A 284 -18.43 0.23 -1.90
N LYS A 285 -17.36 0.71 -2.56
CA LYS A 285 -17.23 2.13 -2.89
C LYS A 285 -18.32 2.58 -3.86
N ALA A 286 -18.60 1.79 -4.90
CA ALA A 286 -19.70 2.07 -5.81
C ALA A 286 -21.05 2.12 -5.08
N ALA A 287 -21.33 1.15 -4.21
CA ALA A 287 -22.56 1.12 -3.42
C ALA A 287 -22.65 2.34 -2.47
N ALA A 288 -21.57 2.71 -1.80
CA ALA A 288 -21.52 3.88 -0.93
C ALA A 288 -21.87 5.17 -1.69
N GLU A 289 -21.26 5.39 -2.86
CA GLU A 289 -21.45 6.63 -3.64
C GLU A 289 -22.79 6.67 -4.39
N LEU A 290 -23.29 5.54 -4.89
CA LEU A 290 -24.52 5.50 -5.68
C LEU A 290 -25.78 5.43 -4.82
N THR A 291 -25.69 4.89 -3.61
CA THR A 291 -26.87 4.67 -2.76
C THR A 291 -26.84 5.46 -1.45
N GLY A 292 -25.66 5.83 -0.95
CA GLY A 292 -25.50 6.44 0.37
C GLY A 292 -25.76 5.51 1.55
N ILE A 293 -26.11 4.24 1.32
CA ILE A 293 -26.47 3.27 2.38
C ILE A 293 -25.23 2.64 3.02
N VAL A 294 -24.20 2.40 2.22
CA VAL A 294 -22.97 1.74 2.68
C VAL A 294 -22.03 2.78 3.29
N PRO A 295 -21.57 2.61 4.55
CA PRO A 295 -20.61 3.51 5.16
C PRO A 295 -19.30 3.55 4.36
N GLU A 296 -18.74 4.74 4.19
CA GLU A 296 -17.47 4.94 3.47
C GLU A 296 -16.33 4.08 4.04
N ALA A 297 -16.28 3.89 5.35
CA ALA A 297 -15.29 3.06 6.00
C ALA A 297 -15.30 1.59 5.51
N ALA A 298 -16.42 1.08 4.99
CA ALA A 298 -16.52 -0.31 4.56
C ALA A 298 -15.57 -0.63 3.41
N TRP A 299 -15.53 0.21 2.37
CA TRP A 299 -14.63 -0.01 1.24
C TRP A 299 -13.16 0.20 1.62
N VAL A 300 -12.90 1.17 2.50
CA VAL A 300 -11.55 1.44 3.02
C VAL A 300 -11.02 0.20 3.72
N HIS A 301 -11.75 -0.39 4.66
CA HIS A 301 -11.31 -1.60 5.37
C HIS A 301 -11.30 -2.84 4.48
N ALA A 302 -12.24 -2.98 3.55
CA ALA A 302 -12.22 -4.06 2.57
C ALA A 302 -10.93 -4.06 1.74
N PHE A 303 -10.42 -2.88 1.38
CA PHE A 303 -9.11 -2.77 0.75
C PHE A 303 -7.95 -2.93 1.75
N THR A 304 -7.90 -2.13 2.82
CA THR A 304 -6.71 -2.04 3.68
C THR A 304 -6.50 -3.26 4.57
N VAL A 305 -7.57 -3.86 5.08
CA VAL A 305 -7.51 -5.09 5.89
C VAL A 305 -7.68 -6.33 5.01
N GLY A 306 -8.66 -6.30 4.10
CA GLY A 306 -8.97 -7.43 3.23
C GLY A 306 -7.92 -7.65 2.14
N SER A 307 -7.75 -6.69 1.23
CA SER A 307 -6.88 -6.86 0.06
C SER A 307 -5.39 -6.73 0.38
N LEU A 308 -5.02 -5.69 1.13
CA LEU A 308 -3.63 -5.38 1.48
C LEU A 308 -3.12 -6.19 2.68
N GLY A 309 -4.00 -6.56 3.61
CA GLY A 309 -3.65 -7.33 4.79
C GLY A 309 -3.45 -8.84 4.54
N LEU A 310 -4.03 -9.36 3.46
CA LEU A 310 -3.83 -10.73 2.96
C LEU A 310 -2.62 -10.82 2.02
#